data_AF-A0A914A076-F1
#
_entry.id   AF-A0A914A076-F1
#
_cell.length_a   1.000
_cell.length_b   1.000
_cell.length_c   1.000
_cell.angle_alpha   90.00
_cell.angle_beta   90.00
_cell.angle_gamma   90.00
#
_symmetry.space_group_name_H-M   'P 1'
#
loop_
_entity.id
_entity.type
_entity.pdbx_description
1 polymer ?
#
loop_
_entity_poly.entity_id
_entity_poly.type
_entity_poly.pdbx_seq_one_letter_code
_entity_poly.pdbx_strand_id
1 'polypeptide(L)'
;MKTFVVFLGICSLSFFEIGALELPTCPTPSDSGVSVCQTSAAYPSACLDDAREACRGYGHHLCSLDELKAAFDSGVTTSYWNLVDVRDRDARISICQVGSGHRYEGDECFVKVGDYATWHIPNTPRPSTNARAFCCKNDPATFTYHDVQITIETI
;
A
#
# COMPACT_ATOMS: atom_id res chain seq x y z
N MET A 1 -30.11 -26.28 -23.99
CA MET A 1 -29.78 -24.86 -23.76
C MET A 1 -29.15 -24.75 -22.37
N LYS A 2 -27.91 -24.29 -22.27
CA LYS A 2 -27.18 -24.17 -20.98
C LYS A 2 -27.28 -22.72 -20.52
N THR A 3 -27.97 -22.49 -19.41
CA THR A 3 -28.10 -21.17 -18.77
C THR A 3 -26.79 -20.85 -18.05
N PHE A 4 -26.09 -19.81 -18.52
CA PHE A 4 -24.95 -19.23 -17.81
C PHE A 4 -25.48 -18.22 -16.79
N VAL A 5 -25.29 -18.51 -15.50
CA VAL A 5 -25.54 -17.55 -14.42
C VAL A 5 -24.27 -16.72 -14.25
N VAL A 6 -24.34 -15.44 -14.66
CA VAL A 6 -23.26 -14.47 -14.45
C VAL A 6 -23.46 -13.83 -13.08
N PHE A 7 -22.64 -14.22 -12.10
CA PHE A 7 -22.54 -13.49 -10.84
C PHE A 7 -21.68 -12.24 -11.07
N LEU A 8 -22.34 -11.11 -11.29
CA LEU A 8 -21.73 -9.80 -11.14
C LEU A 8 -21.44 -9.60 -9.65
N GLY A 9 -20.18 -9.70 -9.26
CA GLY A 9 -19.70 -9.34 -7.93
C GLY A 9 -19.90 -7.85 -7.72
N ILE A 10 -20.99 -7.50 -7.05
CA ILE A 10 -21.31 -6.13 -6.69
C ILE A 10 -20.41 -5.78 -5.51
N CYS A 11 -19.42 -4.90 -5.70
CA CYS A 11 -18.90 -4.12 -4.58
C CYS A 11 -20.08 -3.30 -4.08
N SER A 12 -20.71 -3.75 -2.99
CA SER A 12 -21.91 -3.13 -2.43
C SER A 12 -21.70 -1.62 -2.27
N LEU A 13 -22.44 -0.85 -3.08
CA LEU A 13 -22.66 0.58 -2.92
C LEU A 13 -23.48 0.81 -1.65
N SER A 14 -22.81 0.72 -0.50
CA SER A 14 -23.37 1.19 0.76
C SER A 14 -23.31 2.72 0.73
N PHE A 15 -24.47 3.38 0.60
CA PHE A 15 -24.60 4.82 0.81
C PHE A 15 -24.20 5.13 2.28
N PHE A 16 -22.95 5.55 2.49
CA PHE A 16 -22.52 6.13 3.75
C PHE A 16 -22.68 7.65 3.70
N GLU A 17 -23.15 8.22 4.81
CA GLU A 17 -23.18 9.66 5.07
C GLU A 17 -21.84 10.29 4.64
N ILE A 18 -21.91 11.42 3.93
CA ILE A 18 -20.74 12.18 3.47
C ILE A 18 -20.15 12.88 4.71
N GLY A 19 -19.48 12.12 5.56
CA GLY A 19 -18.47 12.66 6.47
C GLY A 19 -17.39 13.35 5.63
N ALA A 20 -16.83 14.43 6.14
CA ALA A 20 -15.70 15.10 5.49
C ALA A 20 -14.65 14.03 5.13
N LEU A 21 -14.29 13.94 3.84
CA LEU A 21 -13.28 13.02 3.36
C LEU A 21 -11.96 13.41 4.01
N GLU A 22 -11.59 12.77 5.13
CA GLU A 22 -10.30 12.99 5.75
C GLU A 22 -9.23 12.52 4.76
N LEU A 23 -8.49 13.47 4.21
CA LEU A 23 -7.42 13.17 3.27
C LEU A 23 -6.33 12.36 3.98
N PRO A 24 -5.86 11.25 3.39
CA PRO A 24 -4.76 10.49 3.94
C PRO A 24 -3.53 11.38 4.10
N THR A 25 -2.83 11.26 5.22
CA THR A 25 -1.57 11.98 5.44
C THR A 25 -0.44 11.19 4.79
N CYS A 26 0.12 11.75 3.72
CA CYS A 26 1.27 11.20 3.02
C CYS A 26 2.53 12.03 3.37
N PRO A 27 3.58 11.43 3.95
CA PRO A 27 4.85 12.13 4.12
C PRO A 27 5.46 12.45 2.75
N THR A 28 6.37 13.42 2.72
CA THR A 28 7.20 13.65 1.53
C THR A 28 7.92 12.36 1.14
N PRO A 29 7.94 12.02 -0.15
CA PRO A 29 8.63 10.83 -0.64
C PRO A 29 10.08 10.80 -0.17
N SER A 30 10.50 9.64 0.32
CA SER A 30 11.92 9.38 0.62
C SER A 30 12.76 9.44 -0.67
N ASP A 31 14.09 9.36 -0.57
CA ASP A 31 14.98 9.27 -1.75
C ASP A 31 14.62 8.09 -2.66
N SER A 32 14.00 7.05 -2.10
CA SER A 32 13.46 5.93 -2.87
C SER A 32 12.20 6.28 -3.68
N GLY A 33 11.65 7.48 -3.58
CA GLY A 33 10.41 7.92 -4.19
C GLY A 33 9.16 7.27 -3.60
N VAL A 34 9.28 6.54 -2.48
CA VAL A 34 8.16 5.89 -1.78
C VAL A 34 7.77 6.67 -0.54
N SER A 35 6.45 6.76 -0.33
CA SER A 35 5.78 7.28 0.87
C SER A 35 4.82 6.25 1.44
N VAL A 36 4.82 6.09 2.77
CA VAL A 36 3.77 5.35 3.48
C VAL A 36 2.71 6.33 3.95
N CYS A 37 1.55 6.30 3.29
CA CYS A 37 0.42 7.16 3.63
C CYS A 37 -0.43 6.52 4.71
N GLN A 38 -0.87 7.32 5.67
CA GLN A 38 -1.75 6.89 6.75
C GLN A 38 -3.14 7.51 6.61
N THR A 39 -4.16 6.77 7.02
CA THR A 39 -5.54 7.24 6.99
C THR A 39 -6.28 6.83 8.27
N SER A 40 -7.27 7.61 8.66
CA SER A 40 -8.24 7.22 9.69
C SER A 40 -9.25 6.19 9.16
N ALA A 41 -9.51 6.21 7.84
CA ALA A 41 -10.39 5.29 7.16
C ALA A 41 -9.78 3.88 7.09
N ALA A 42 -10.64 2.88 7.14
CA ALA A 42 -10.26 1.49 6.93
C ALA A 42 -10.47 1.14 5.46
N TYR A 43 -9.41 0.68 4.79
CA TYR A 43 -9.47 0.16 3.44
C TYR A 43 -9.38 -1.36 3.47
N PRO A 44 -10.32 -2.08 2.84
CA PRO A 44 -10.19 -3.51 2.68
C PRO A 44 -9.21 -3.82 1.54
N SER A 45 -8.21 -4.66 1.81
CA SER A 45 -7.23 -5.14 0.84
C SER A 45 -7.82 -5.93 -0.35
N ALA A 46 -9.06 -6.39 -0.22
CA ALA A 46 -9.83 -6.94 -1.34
C ALA A 46 -10.27 -5.86 -2.35
N CYS A 47 -10.31 -4.59 -1.94
CA CYS A 47 -10.74 -3.43 -2.73
C CYS A 47 -9.68 -2.33 -2.70
N LEU A 48 -8.77 -2.34 -3.69
CA LEU A 48 -7.64 -1.41 -3.74
C LEU A 48 -7.99 -0.07 -4.40
N ASP A 49 -9.19 0.09 -4.95
CA ASP A 49 -9.54 1.24 -5.80
C ASP A 49 -9.44 2.57 -5.04
N ASP A 50 -9.89 2.63 -3.79
CA ASP A 50 -9.78 3.83 -2.98
C ASP A 50 -8.32 4.18 -2.65
N ALA A 51 -7.48 3.18 -2.39
CA ALA A 51 -6.05 3.38 -2.12
C ALA A 51 -5.30 3.84 -3.38
N ARG A 52 -5.67 3.30 -4.55
CA ARG A 52 -5.14 3.76 -5.84
C ARG A 52 -5.55 5.21 -6.13
N GLU A 53 -6.82 5.54 -5.92
CA GLU A 53 -7.33 6.89 -6.11
C GLU A 53 -6.67 7.88 -5.15
N ALA A 54 -6.47 7.48 -3.89
CA ALA A 54 -5.74 8.28 -2.92
C ALA A 54 -4.30 8.57 -3.37
N CYS A 55 -3.54 7.58 -3.85
CA CYS A 55 -2.20 7.83 -4.40
C CYS A 55 -2.23 8.74 -5.63
N ARG A 56 -3.21 8.57 -6.53
CA ARG A 56 -3.37 9.43 -7.72
C ARG A 56 -3.61 10.89 -7.37
N GLY A 57 -4.30 11.17 -6.26
CA GLY A 57 -4.49 12.53 -5.75
C GLY A 57 -3.17 13.26 -5.45
N TYR A 58 -2.07 12.52 -5.25
CA TYR A 58 -0.72 13.05 -5.05
C TYR A 58 0.16 12.96 -6.30
N GLY A 59 -0.38 12.54 -7.45
CA GLY A 59 0.40 12.25 -8.66
C GLY A 59 1.30 11.02 -8.50
N HIS A 60 0.84 10.04 -7.71
CA HIS A 60 1.56 8.81 -7.39
C HIS A 60 0.70 7.59 -7.78
N HIS A 61 1.28 6.39 -7.72
CA HIS A 61 0.55 5.13 -7.81
C HIS A 61 0.74 4.27 -6.56
N LEU A 62 -0.19 3.33 -6.34
CA LEU A 62 -0.08 2.36 -5.27
C LEU A 62 1.12 1.44 -5.54
N CYS A 63 2.02 1.29 -4.57
CA CYS A 63 3.27 0.55 -4.77
C CYS A 63 3.01 -0.92 -5.11
N SER A 64 3.75 -1.45 -6.08
CA SER A 64 3.98 -2.88 -6.22
C SER A 64 4.87 -3.43 -5.09
N LEU A 65 4.96 -4.75 -4.97
CA LEU A 65 5.87 -5.40 -4.02
C LEU A 65 7.34 -5.13 -4.35
N ASP A 66 7.69 -5.09 -5.63
CA ASP A 66 9.07 -4.85 -6.08
C ASP A 66 9.51 -3.43 -5.75
N GLU A 67 8.62 -2.44 -5.90
CA GLU A 67 8.90 -1.06 -5.50
C GLU A 67 9.00 -0.91 -3.99
N LEU A 68 8.18 -1.63 -3.25
CA LEU A 68 8.25 -1.69 -1.80
C LEU A 68 9.58 -2.32 -1.33
N LYS A 69 10.05 -3.38 -2.01
CA LYS A 69 11.37 -3.98 -1.78
C LYS A 69 12.49 -2.99 -2.09
N ALA A 70 12.43 -2.30 -3.23
CA ALA A 70 13.43 -1.30 -3.59
C ALA A 70 13.52 -0.16 -2.56
N ALA A 71 12.39 0.23 -1.96
CA ALA A 71 12.37 1.18 -0.86
C ALA A 71 13.08 0.64 0.39
N PHE A 72 12.84 -0.62 0.75
CA PHE A 72 13.56 -1.28 1.84
C PHE A 72 15.07 -1.35 1.59
N ASP A 73 15.48 -1.73 0.38
CA ASP A 73 16.90 -1.79 -0.02
C ASP A 73 17.56 -0.40 0.01
N SER A 74 16.75 0.67 -0.08
CA SER A 74 17.17 2.08 0.10
C SER A 74 17.14 2.57 1.55
N GLY A 75 16.85 1.69 2.51
CA GLY A 75 16.83 1.98 3.96
C GLY A 75 15.47 2.39 4.53
N VAL A 76 14.39 2.39 3.74
CA VAL A 76 13.05 2.72 4.23
C VAL A 76 12.50 1.56 5.06
N THR A 77 11.95 1.86 6.24
CA THR A 77 11.27 0.87 7.09
C THR A 77 9.98 1.46 7.65
N THR A 78 9.05 0.59 8.04
CA THR A 78 7.77 0.99 8.63
C THR A 78 7.28 -0.05 9.63
N SER A 79 6.56 0.41 10.65
CA SER A 79 5.86 -0.45 11.60
C SER A 79 4.47 -0.87 11.12
N TYR A 80 3.95 -0.22 10.07
CA TYR A 80 2.58 -0.38 9.58
C TYR A 80 2.45 -1.46 8.51
N TRP A 81 1.33 -2.17 8.54
CA TRP A 81 0.88 -2.98 7.41
C TRP A 81 0.21 -2.07 6.40
N ASN A 82 0.73 -2.10 5.17
CA ASN A 82 0.32 -1.18 4.12
C ASN A 82 -0.32 -1.96 2.99
N LEU A 83 -1.39 -1.41 2.42
CA LEU A 83 -1.88 -1.86 1.14
C LEU A 83 -0.81 -1.65 0.07
N VAL A 84 -0.70 -2.64 -0.80
CA VAL A 84 0.14 -2.68 -2.01
C VAL A 84 -0.75 -3.03 -3.19
N ASP A 85 -0.25 -2.86 -4.42
CA ASP A 85 -1.01 -3.13 -5.65
C ASP A 85 -1.11 -4.63 -5.97
N VAL A 86 -1.48 -5.42 -4.96
CA VAL A 86 -1.76 -6.85 -5.04
C VAL A 86 -3.03 -7.13 -4.25
N ARG A 87 -4.09 -7.56 -4.94
CA ARG A 87 -5.38 -7.82 -4.31
C ARG A 87 -5.26 -8.85 -3.19
N ASP A 88 -6.02 -8.65 -2.13
CA ASP A 88 -6.11 -9.52 -0.95
C ASP A 88 -4.79 -9.61 -0.16
N ARG A 89 -3.88 -8.65 -0.36
CA ARG A 89 -2.54 -8.66 0.22
C ARG A 89 -2.12 -7.30 0.78
N ASP A 90 -1.53 -7.37 1.97
CA ASP A 90 -0.86 -6.26 2.64
C ASP A 90 0.63 -6.61 2.75
N ALA A 91 1.48 -5.59 2.89
CA ALA A 91 2.91 -5.78 3.13
C ALA A 91 3.48 -4.73 4.09
N ARG A 92 4.55 -5.13 4.79
CA ARG A 92 5.31 -4.25 5.68
C ARG A 92 6.80 -4.35 5.36
N ILE A 93 7.45 -3.21 5.21
CA ILE A 93 8.91 -3.11 5.09
C ILE A 93 9.55 -3.06 6.48
N SER A 94 10.04 -4.20 6.93
CA SER A 94 10.71 -4.33 8.22
C SER A 94 11.84 -5.35 8.14
N ILE A 95 12.87 -5.17 8.98
CA ILE A 95 13.96 -6.13 9.10
C ILE A 95 13.42 -7.48 9.57
N CYS A 96 13.78 -8.57 8.87
CA CYS A 96 13.50 -9.92 9.37
C CYS A 96 14.50 -10.29 10.46
N GLN A 97 14.01 -10.48 11.69
CA GLN A 97 14.84 -10.93 12.82
C GLN A 97 15.03 -12.44 12.77
N VAL A 98 15.83 -12.93 11.81
CA VAL A 98 16.10 -14.37 11.63
C VAL A 98 16.58 -14.99 12.95
N GLY A 99 15.93 -16.07 13.37
CA GLY A 99 16.12 -16.64 14.69
C GLY A 99 14.81 -17.18 15.25
N SER A 100 14.58 -17.00 16.55
CA SER A 100 13.49 -17.50 17.42
C SER A 100 12.07 -17.40 16.84
N GLY A 101 11.80 -18.14 15.75
CA GLY A 101 10.55 -18.13 15.03
C GLY A 101 10.47 -17.22 13.80
N HIS A 102 11.58 -16.72 13.22
CA HIS A 102 11.53 -16.02 11.92
C HIS A 102 12.58 -16.59 10.94
N ARG A 103 12.23 -16.66 9.65
CA ARG A 103 13.16 -17.04 8.57
C ARG A 103 12.86 -16.29 7.28
N TYR A 104 13.87 -16.14 6.42
CA TYR A 104 13.64 -15.71 5.04
C TYR A 104 13.21 -16.88 4.15
N GLU A 105 12.27 -16.64 3.24
CA GLU A 105 12.04 -17.46 2.05
C GLU A 105 11.95 -16.52 0.84
N GLY A 106 12.95 -16.57 -0.04
CA GLY A 106 13.13 -15.54 -1.08
C GLY A 106 13.35 -14.17 -0.45
N ASP A 107 12.57 -13.18 -0.90
CA ASP A 107 12.61 -11.79 -0.41
C ASP A 107 11.66 -11.51 0.77
N GLU A 108 10.96 -12.54 1.27
CA GLU A 108 9.93 -12.38 2.31
C GLU A 108 10.36 -13.00 3.65
N CYS A 109 9.91 -12.38 4.74
CA CYS A 109 10.12 -12.87 6.10
C CYS A 109 8.91 -13.67 6.60
N PHE A 110 9.13 -14.91 7.01
CA PHE A 110 8.11 -15.84 7.52
C PHE A 110 8.24 -16.03 9.03
N VAL A 111 7.13 -16.31 9.72
CA VAL A 111 7.12 -16.50 11.18
C VAL A 111 6.54 -17.84 11.58
N LYS A 112 7.20 -18.49 12.52
CA LYS A 112 6.68 -19.70 13.13
C LYS A 112 5.51 -19.33 14.05
N VAL A 113 4.31 -19.82 13.75
CA VAL A 113 3.12 -19.66 14.61
C VAL A 113 2.84 -20.98 15.32
N GLY A 114 2.98 -20.99 16.65
CA GLY A 114 2.72 -22.16 17.51
C GLY A 114 3.80 -23.25 17.45
N ASP A 115 3.46 -24.44 17.98
CA ASP A 115 4.34 -25.62 18.03
C ASP A 115 4.42 -26.39 16.71
N TYR A 116 3.61 -26.01 15.72
CA TYR A 116 3.60 -26.66 14.42
C TYR A 116 4.88 -26.33 13.63
N ALA A 117 5.39 -27.33 12.91
CA ALA A 117 6.56 -27.21 12.02
C ALA A 117 6.27 -26.37 10.76
N THR A 118 5.06 -25.87 10.61
CA THR A 118 4.65 -25.00 9.52
C THR A 118 5.06 -23.57 9.81
N TRP A 119 5.95 -23.06 8.96
CA TRP A 119 6.27 -21.64 8.89
C TRP A 119 5.03 -20.95 8.36
N HIS A 120 4.27 -20.36 9.27
CA HIS A 120 3.06 -19.65 8.92
C HIS A 120 3.44 -18.27 8.41
N ILE A 121 2.59 -17.77 7.53
CA ILE A 121 2.81 -16.47 6.92
C ILE A 121 2.39 -15.40 7.95
N PRO A 122 3.25 -14.42 8.25
CA PRO A 122 2.71 -13.12 8.60
C PRO A 122 3.04 -12.04 7.57
N ASN A 123 3.68 -12.34 6.43
CA ASN A 123 4.06 -11.33 5.44
C ASN A 123 3.36 -11.45 4.05
N THR A 124 2.25 -12.21 3.97
CA THR A 124 1.46 -12.53 2.76
C THR A 124 0.14 -13.26 3.14
N PRO A 125 -0.84 -13.38 2.21
CA PRO A 125 -2.05 -12.55 2.22
C PRO A 125 -2.87 -12.65 3.53
N ARG A 126 -3.15 -11.50 4.14
CA ARG A 126 -4.37 -11.32 4.91
C ARG A 126 -5.26 -10.43 4.07
N PRO A 127 -6.47 -10.85 3.69
CA PRO A 127 -7.50 -9.87 3.37
C PRO A 127 -7.77 -9.08 4.66
N SER A 128 -6.95 -8.08 4.94
CA SER A 128 -7.25 -7.11 5.99
C SER A 128 -8.46 -6.34 5.52
N THR A 129 -9.51 -6.36 6.32
CA THR A 129 -10.68 -5.51 6.11
C THR A 129 -10.46 -4.11 6.69
N ASN A 130 -9.34 -3.89 7.38
CA ASN A 130 -9.10 -2.70 8.21
C ASN A 130 -7.68 -2.14 8.04
N ALA A 131 -7.10 -2.21 6.83
CA ALA A 131 -5.81 -1.58 6.59
C ALA A 131 -5.98 -0.05 6.66
N ARG A 132 -5.10 0.60 7.41
CA ARG A 132 -5.12 2.07 7.64
C ARG A 132 -3.88 2.77 7.09
N ALA A 133 -3.10 2.06 6.31
CA ALA A 133 -1.95 2.58 5.63
C ALA A 133 -1.86 1.97 4.23
N PHE A 134 -1.26 2.71 3.31
CA PHE A 134 -1.01 2.27 1.95
C PHE A 134 0.28 2.89 1.45
N CYS A 135 0.98 2.18 0.58
CA CYS A 135 2.24 2.64 0.01
C CYS A 135 1.97 3.39 -1.30
N CYS A 136 2.44 4.62 -1.43
CA CYS A 136 2.45 5.34 -2.71
C CYS A 136 3.87 5.52 -3.23
N LYS A 137 4.05 5.34 -4.53
CA LYS A 137 5.30 5.54 -5.25
C LYS A 137 5.14 6.73 -6.20
N ASN A 138 6.12 7.62 -6.21
CA ASN A 138 6.19 8.69 -7.19
C ASN A 138 6.30 8.10 -8.59
N ASP A 139 5.39 8.51 -9.47
CA ASP A 139 5.55 8.27 -10.88
C ASP A 139 6.72 9.14 -11.40
N PRO A 140 7.79 8.55 -11.97
CA PRO A 140 8.87 9.32 -12.54
C PRO A 140 8.44 10.14 -13.77
N ALA A 141 7.24 9.87 -14.31
CA ALA A 141 6.69 10.53 -15.50
C ALA A 141 5.91 11.83 -15.21
N THR A 142 5.67 12.18 -13.95
CA THR A 142 4.78 13.30 -13.56
C THR A 142 5.46 14.30 -12.62
N PHE A 143 6.75 14.59 -12.83
CA PHE A 143 7.34 15.86 -12.38
C PHE A 143 6.82 17.03 -13.23
N THR A 144 5.50 17.23 -13.28
CA THR A 144 4.96 18.56 -13.51
C THR A 144 5.15 19.31 -12.20
N TYR A 145 6.21 20.11 -12.14
CA TYR A 145 6.33 21.22 -11.21
C TYR A 145 4.99 21.96 -11.24
N HIS A 146 4.14 21.77 -10.24
CA HIS A 146 2.98 22.65 -10.07
C HIS A 146 3.55 24.02 -9.70
N ASP A 147 3.64 24.89 -10.71
CA ASP A 147 3.70 26.35 -10.63
C ASP A 147 4.28 26.93 -9.33
N VAL A 148 5.61 26.88 -9.18
CA VAL A 148 6.28 28.07 -8.63
C VAL A 148 6.51 28.98 -9.83
N GLN A 149 5.56 29.87 -10.09
CA GLN A 149 5.80 30.99 -10.99
C GLN A 149 6.90 31.86 -10.38
N ILE A 150 8.15 31.64 -10.81
CA ILE A 150 9.22 32.60 -10.58
C ILE A 150 9.02 33.70 -11.62
N THR A 151 8.26 34.73 -11.25
CA THR A 151 8.22 35.98 -12.01
C THR A 151 9.60 36.62 -11.92
N ILE A 152 10.40 36.50 -12.97
CA ILE A 152 11.63 37.28 -13.10
C ILE A 152 11.23 38.63 -13.70
N GLU A 153 11.01 39.61 -12.83
CA GLU A 153 10.94 41.01 -13.25
C GLU A 153 12.36 41.46 -13.63
N THR A 154 12.52 41.92 -14.87
CA THR A 154 13.74 42.60 -15.32
C THR A 154 13.45 44.09 -15.45
N ILE A 155 14.40 44.92 -15.00
CA ILE A 155 14.37 46.38 -15.10
C ILE A 155 14.70 46.79 -16.54
#